data_AF-F6HS93-F1
#
_entry.id   AF-F6HS93-F1
#
_cell.length_a   1.000
_cell.length_b   1.000
_cell.length_c   1.000
_cell.angle_alpha   90.00
_cell.angle_beta   90.00
_cell.angle_gamma   90.00
#
_symmetry.space_group_name_H-M   'P 1'
#
loop_
_entity.id
_entity.type
_entity.pdbx_description
1 polymer ?
#
loop_
_entity_poly.entity_id
_entity_poly.type
_entity_poly.pdbx_seq_one_letter_code
_entity_poly.pdbx_strand_id
1 'polypeptide(L)'
;MSVVVDGRKRLSSGDEDRTTAMASYFGNVLSFPFGEKTVNDLKEKPLSWVGDEVHDFLEAAMTKEHFLGLIDWVEAHRPEPAALNMCCSGNSDGPGFMVSSGQRFPVTKVDFGWGKPALGSYHFPWGAEVGYVMPMPTPTVDDDWVVYMHLLKAQIELIETEAAHIFRPLTADHLNLLNAD
;
A
#
# COMPACT_ATOMS: atom_id res chain seq x y z
N MET A 1 0.14 3.72 11.12
CA MET A 1 0.24 3.36 9.68
C MET A 1 0.25 1.85 9.55
N SER A 2 -0.49 1.28 8.60
CA SER A 2 -0.35 -0.14 8.23
C SER A 2 0.17 -0.28 6.81
N VAL A 3 0.94 -1.33 6.57
CA VAL A 3 1.49 -1.65 5.25
C VAL A 3 1.00 -3.02 4.82
N VAL A 4 0.50 -3.14 3.59
CA VAL A 4 0.03 -4.42 3.04
C VAL A 4 1.23 -5.30 2.67
N VAL A 5 1.28 -6.51 3.23
CA VAL A 5 2.35 -7.49 2.97
C VAL A 5 1.81 -8.70 2.21
N ASP A 6 2.44 -9.03 1.08
CA ASP A 6 2.14 -10.22 0.27
C ASP A 6 2.83 -11.47 0.87
N GLY A 7 2.02 -12.44 1.29
CA GLY A 7 2.47 -13.68 1.90
C GLY A 7 2.85 -14.79 0.94
N ARG A 8 2.57 -14.65 -0.37
CA ARG A 8 2.79 -15.73 -1.37
C ARG A 8 4.19 -16.30 -1.32
N LYS A 9 5.21 -15.43 -1.39
CA LYS A 9 6.63 -15.84 -1.33
C LYS A 9 7.06 -16.36 0.05
N ARG A 10 6.34 -16.00 1.11
CA ARG A 10 6.66 -16.43 2.49
C ARG A 10 6.14 -17.83 2.76
N LEU A 11 4.92 -18.13 2.29
CA LEU A 11 4.28 -19.43 2.47
C LEU A 11 4.77 -20.51 1.48
N SER A 12 5.34 -20.11 0.34
CA SER A 12 5.92 -21.02 -0.65
C SER A 12 7.43 -21.23 -0.55
N SER A 13 8.10 -20.61 0.44
CA SER A 13 9.55 -20.70 0.56
C SER A 13 10.02 -22.15 0.74
N GLY A 14 11.00 -22.56 -0.07
CA GLY A 14 11.61 -23.90 -0.03
C GLY A 14 10.88 -24.99 -0.82
N ASP A 15 9.85 -24.65 -1.61
CA ASP A 15 9.09 -25.60 -2.45
C ASP A 15 8.77 -24.95 -3.81
N GLU A 16 9.38 -25.44 -4.89
CA GLU A 16 9.25 -24.87 -6.24
C GLU A 16 7.84 -25.04 -6.82
N ASP A 17 7.19 -26.17 -6.55
CA ASP A 17 5.83 -26.45 -7.00
C ASP A 17 4.84 -25.50 -6.32
N ARG A 18 4.99 -25.31 -5.00
CA ARG A 18 4.19 -24.31 -4.26
C ARG A 18 4.48 -22.90 -4.70
N THR A 19 5.73 -22.57 -5.04
CA THR A 19 6.10 -21.24 -5.52
C THR A 19 5.37 -20.93 -6.82
N THR A 20 5.34 -21.89 -7.74
CA THR A 20 4.62 -21.79 -9.02
C THR A 20 3.12 -21.67 -8.79
N ALA A 21 2.54 -22.51 -7.92
CA ALA A 21 1.14 -22.45 -7.58
C ALA A 21 0.76 -21.09 -6.97
N MET A 22 1.52 -20.61 -5.98
CA MET A 22 1.29 -19.32 -5.32
C MET A 22 1.46 -18.12 -6.25
N ALA A 23 2.35 -18.20 -7.25
CA ALA A 23 2.50 -17.15 -8.26
C ALA A 23 1.24 -16.95 -9.11
N SER A 24 0.46 -18.02 -9.31
CA SER A 24 -0.81 -18.00 -10.06
C SER A 24 -2.06 -17.86 -9.16
N TYR A 25 -1.90 -17.92 -7.84
CA TYR A 25 -3.01 -17.85 -6.91
C TYR A 25 -3.64 -16.45 -6.88
N PHE A 26 -4.91 -16.38 -7.27
CA PHE A 26 -5.65 -15.12 -7.40
C PHE A 26 -6.39 -14.69 -6.12
N GLY A 27 -6.42 -15.52 -5.08
CA GLY A 27 -7.06 -15.18 -3.80
C GLY A 27 -6.20 -14.28 -2.90
N ASN A 28 -6.76 -13.86 -1.76
CA ASN A 28 -6.03 -13.04 -0.80
C ASN A 28 -4.99 -13.87 -0.03
N VAL A 29 -3.76 -13.35 0.06
CA VAL A 29 -2.67 -13.88 0.90
C VAL A 29 -1.95 -12.66 1.51
N LEU A 30 -2.67 -11.94 2.36
CA LEU A 30 -2.28 -10.62 2.84
C LEU A 30 -2.16 -10.60 4.35
N SER A 31 -1.18 -9.84 4.83
CA SER A 31 -1.04 -9.42 6.22
C SER A 31 -1.02 -7.89 6.27
N PHE A 32 -1.49 -7.33 7.37
CA PHE A 32 -1.64 -5.88 7.58
C PHE A 32 -0.94 -5.47 8.90
N PRO A 33 0.39 -5.66 9.02
CA PRO A 33 1.11 -5.14 10.17
C PRO A 33 0.95 -3.63 10.28
N PHE A 34 0.99 -3.12 11.49
CA PHE A 34 0.84 -1.69 11.77
C PHE A 34 1.89 -1.22 12.76
N GLY A 35 2.27 0.04 12.63
CA GLY A 35 3.12 0.77 13.56
C GLY A 35 2.50 2.11 13.91
N GLU A 36 2.69 2.55 15.15
CA GLU A 36 2.15 3.79 15.69
C GLU A 36 3.27 4.60 16.32
N LYS A 37 3.23 5.92 16.12
CA LYS A 37 4.16 6.89 16.70
C LYS A 37 3.42 8.17 17.04
N THR A 38 3.97 8.91 18.00
CA THR A 38 3.40 10.21 18.38
C THR A 38 3.67 11.25 17.29
N VAL A 39 2.77 12.23 17.16
CA VAL A 39 2.96 13.33 16.21
C VAL A 39 4.24 14.12 16.51
N ASN A 40 4.65 14.22 17.78
CA ASN A 40 5.89 14.92 18.16
C ASN A 40 7.13 14.18 17.64
N ASP A 41 7.18 12.85 17.81
CA ASP A 41 8.29 12.05 17.29
C ASP A 41 8.41 12.19 15.76
N LEU A 42 7.27 12.12 15.05
CA LEU A 42 7.25 12.26 13.59
C LEU A 42 7.70 13.65 13.09
N LYS A 43 7.56 14.70 13.91
CA LYS A 43 8.00 16.06 13.58
C LYS A 43 9.46 16.33 13.93
N GLU A 44 9.94 15.76 15.04
CA GLU A 44 11.27 16.06 15.59
C GLU A 44 12.36 15.12 15.06
N LYS A 45 12.00 13.88 14.71
CA LYS A 45 12.95 12.86 14.26
C LYS A 45 13.18 12.95 12.75
N PRO A 46 14.37 12.55 12.25
CA PRO A 46 14.66 12.53 10.82
C PRO A 46 13.83 11.46 10.09
N LEU A 47 13.63 11.64 8.79
CA LEU A 47 12.93 10.67 7.93
C LEU A 47 13.56 9.27 7.95
N SER A 48 14.89 9.18 8.11
CA SER A 48 15.57 7.88 8.24
C SER A 48 15.08 7.10 9.45
N TRP A 49 14.85 7.77 10.59
CA TRP A 49 14.32 7.12 11.78
C TRP A 49 12.89 6.62 11.53
N VAL A 50 12.06 7.37 10.80
CA VAL A 50 10.74 6.87 10.38
C VAL A 50 10.88 5.64 9.48
N GLY A 51 11.87 5.63 8.58
CA GLY A 51 12.20 4.47 7.75
C GLY A 51 12.57 3.23 8.56
N ASP A 52 13.41 3.40 9.58
CA ASP A 52 13.82 2.32 10.49
C ASP A 52 12.61 1.77 11.26
N GLU A 53 11.76 2.65 11.82
CA GLU A 53 10.54 2.23 12.52
C GLU A 53 9.58 1.45 11.62
N VAL A 54 9.49 1.83 10.34
CA VAL A 54 8.69 1.10 9.34
C VAL A 54 9.31 -0.26 9.03
N HIS A 55 10.63 -0.31 8.90
CA HIS A 55 11.36 -1.55 8.67
C HIS A 55 11.16 -2.54 9.82
N ASP A 56 11.31 -2.08 11.07
CA ASP A 56 11.27 -2.93 12.26
C ASP A 56 9.92 -3.64 12.42
N PHE A 57 8.80 -2.93 12.28
CA PHE A 57 7.48 -3.58 12.40
C PHE A 57 7.18 -4.49 11.20
N LEU A 58 7.71 -4.18 10.02
CA LEU A 58 7.54 -4.99 8.82
C LEU A 58 8.34 -6.29 8.91
N GLU A 59 9.58 -6.23 9.40
CA GLU A 59 10.47 -7.40 9.50
C GLU A 59 9.81 -8.52 10.32
N ALA A 60 9.21 -8.18 11.45
CA ALA A 60 8.47 -9.13 12.30
C ALA A 60 7.30 -9.80 11.56
N ALA A 61 6.66 -9.08 10.64
CA ALA A 61 5.46 -9.53 9.92
C ALA A 61 5.74 -10.14 8.53
N MET A 62 7.01 -10.19 8.10
CA MET A 62 7.43 -10.67 6.79
C MET A 62 7.99 -12.11 6.83
N THR A 63 7.66 -12.87 7.88
CA THR A 63 8.11 -14.26 8.10
C THR A 63 7.04 -15.28 7.71
N LYS A 64 7.42 -16.55 7.50
CA LYS A 64 6.46 -17.63 7.22
C LYS A 64 5.60 -17.92 8.45
N GLU A 65 6.22 -17.88 9.62
CA GLU A 65 5.64 -18.15 10.93
C GLU A 65 4.54 -17.13 11.25
N HIS A 66 4.75 -15.85 10.91
CA HIS A 66 3.72 -14.81 11.04
C HIS A 66 2.45 -15.16 10.26
N PHE A 67 2.58 -15.57 9.00
CA PHE A 67 1.42 -15.93 8.17
C PHE A 67 0.72 -17.20 8.66
N LEU A 68 1.47 -18.21 9.13
CA LEU A 68 0.88 -19.42 9.71
C LEU A 68 0.13 -19.09 11.01
N GLY A 69 0.73 -18.28 11.89
CA GLY A 69 0.07 -17.81 13.11
C GLY A 69 -1.18 -16.96 12.84
N LEU A 70 -1.17 -16.15 11.78
CA LEU A 70 -2.36 -15.42 11.35
C LEU A 70 -3.48 -16.36 10.89
N ILE A 71 -3.16 -17.42 10.16
CA ILE A 71 -4.13 -18.45 9.76
C ILE A 71 -4.70 -19.14 11.00
N ASP A 72 -3.85 -19.61 11.91
CA ASP A 72 -4.27 -20.28 13.15
C ASP A 72 -5.17 -19.38 13.99
N TRP A 73 -4.81 -18.10 14.13
CA TRP A 73 -5.62 -17.11 14.84
C TRP A 73 -6.99 -16.92 14.18
N VAL A 74 -7.04 -16.75 12.85
CA VAL A 74 -8.32 -16.60 12.12
C VAL A 74 -9.20 -17.84 12.29
N GLU A 75 -8.65 -19.04 12.11
CA GLU A 75 -9.42 -20.28 12.23
C GLU A 75 -9.95 -20.51 13.66
N ALA A 76 -9.17 -20.13 14.69
CA ALA A 76 -9.58 -20.24 16.08
C ALA A 76 -10.72 -19.28 16.48
N HIS A 77 -10.85 -18.13 15.81
CA HIS A 77 -11.84 -17.10 16.14
C HIS A 77 -13.06 -17.11 15.21
N ARG A 78 -13.12 -18.00 14.22
CA ARG A 78 -14.30 -18.12 13.36
C ARG A 78 -15.55 -18.45 14.18
N PRO A 79 -16.71 -17.84 13.87
CA PRO A 79 -17.00 -16.97 12.71
C PRO A 79 -16.86 -15.46 12.98
N GLU A 80 -16.21 -15.05 14.08
CA GLU A 80 -16.13 -13.65 14.45
C GLU A 80 -15.36 -12.84 13.39
N PRO A 81 -15.89 -11.67 12.97
CA PRO A 81 -15.19 -10.82 12.01
C PRO A 81 -13.88 -10.32 12.60
N ALA A 82 -12.78 -10.55 11.90
CA ALA A 82 -11.51 -9.89 12.18
C ALA A 82 -11.59 -8.43 11.69
N ALA A 83 -11.32 -7.49 12.59
CA ALA A 83 -11.17 -6.08 12.26
C ALA A 83 -9.74 -5.64 12.49
N LEU A 84 -9.24 -4.73 11.66
CA LEU A 84 -7.92 -4.13 11.86
C LEU A 84 -7.99 -3.17 13.04
N ASN A 85 -7.02 -3.24 13.96
CA ASN A 85 -6.96 -2.36 15.13
C ASN A 85 -7.08 -0.87 14.76
N MET A 86 -6.42 -0.45 13.67
CA MET A 86 -6.49 0.92 13.15
C MET A 86 -7.89 1.36 12.66
N CYS A 87 -8.80 0.42 12.43
CA CYS A 87 -10.20 0.68 12.08
C CYS A 87 -11.12 0.60 13.31
N CYS A 88 -10.59 0.17 14.47
CA CYS A 88 -11.31 -0.03 15.71
C CYS A 88 -10.96 1.04 16.77
N SER A 89 -9.77 1.63 16.67
CA SER A 89 -9.39 2.80 17.44
C SER A 89 -10.19 3.99 16.92
N GLY A 90 -11.32 4.28 17.56
CA GLY A 90 -12.03 5.53 17.34
C GLY A 90 -11.11 6.74 17.52
N ASN A 91 -11.62 7.95 17.26
CA ASN A 91 -10.94 9.25 17.24
C ASN A 91 -9.89 9.60 18.35
N SER A 92 -9.58 8.74 19.33
CA SER A 92 -8.58 8.97 20.38
C SER A 92 -7.12 8.82 19.94
N ASP A 93 -6.82 7.96 18.96
CA ASP A 93 -5.43 7.52 18.71
C ASP A 93 -4.78 8.21 17.48
N GLY A 94 -5.50 9.17 16.88
CA GLY A 94 -5.03 9.98 15.76
C GLY A 94 -5.34 9.38 14.38
N PRO A 95 -4.95 10.06 13.28
CA PRO A 95 -5.30 9.65 11.93
C PRO A 95 -4.54 8.39 11.50
N GLY A 96 -5.28 7.33 11.15
CA GLY A 96 -4.76 6.11 10.55
C GLY A 96 -4.73 6.18 9.02
N PHE A 97 -3.75 5.54 8.41
CA PHE A 97 -3.76 5.27 6.97
C PHE A 97 -3.09 3.93 6.64
N MET A 98 -3.53 3.35 5.54
CA MET A 98 -2.98 2.13 4.96
C MET A 98 -2.16 2.45 3.72
N VAL A 99 -0.98 1.85 3.65
CA VAL A 99 -0.10 1.90 2.48
C VAL A 99 -0.11 0.54 1.81
N SER A 100 -0.52 0.49 0.56
CA SER A 100 -0.38 -0.69 -0.29
C SER A 100 0.70 -0.45 -1.35
N SER A 101 0.88 -1.36 -2.31
CA SER A 101 1.85 -1.18 -3.39
C SER A 101 1.27 -1.68 -4.72
N GLY A 102 1.05 -0.74 -5.64
CA GLY A 102 0.69 -1.02 -7.04
C GLY A 102 1.92 -1.23 -7.94
N GLN A 103 3.14 -1.14 -7.40
CA GLN A 103 4.41 -1.19 -8.15
C GLN A 103 4.59 -2.44 -9.01
N ARG A 104 3.97 -3.57 -8.61
CA ARG A 104 4.05 -4.84 -9.33
C ARG A 104 2.90 -5.09 -10.30
N PHE A 105 1.96 -4.15 -10.41
CA PHE A 105 0.85 -4.29 -11.33
C PHE A 105 1.33 -4.12 -12.77
N PRO A 106 1.18 -5.13 -13.63
CA PRO A 106 1.78 -5.14 -14.95
C PRO A 106 0.91 -4.35 -15.96
N VAL A 107 0.58 -3.10 -15.66
CA VAL A 107 -0.29 -2.25 -16.50
C VAL A 107 0.22 -2.18 -17.95
N THR A 108 1.54 -2.14 -18.13
CA THR A 108 2.20 -2.07 -19.44
C THR A 108 2.12 -3.37 -20.26
N LYS A 109 1.69 -4.48 -19.64
CA LYS A 109 1.45 -5.77 -20.32
C LYS A 109 0.01 -5.96 -20.76
N VAL A 110 -0.88 -5.04 -20.39
CA VAL A 110 -2.29 -5.07 -20.77
C VAL A 110 -2.42 -4.41 -22.15
N ASP A 111 -2.89 -5.17 -23.13
CA ASP A 111 -3.27 -4.65 -24.45
C ASP A 111 -4.41 -5.53 -25.00
N PHE A 112 -5.58 -4.92 -25.18
CA PHE A 112 -6.78 -5.58 -25.70
C PHE A 112 -6.99 -5.31 -27.20
N GLY A 113 -6.01 -4.73 -27.89
CA GLY A 113 -6.08 -4.34 -29.30
C GLY A 113 -6.19 -2.81 -29.52
N TRP A 114 -6.18 -2.02 -28.44
CA TRP A 114 -6.18 -0.54 -28.49
C TRP A 114 -4.84 0.07 -28.09
N GLY A 115 -3.81 -0.75 -27.89
CA GLY A 115 -2.53 -0.33 -27.34
C GLY A 115 -2.50 -0.40 -25.82
N LYS A 116 -1.35 -0.04 -25.26
CA LYS A 116 -1.10 -0.06 -23.82
C LYS A 116 -1.81 1.08 -23.09
N PRO A 117 -2.35 0.87 -21.88
CA PRO A 117 -2.92 1.95 -21.08
C PRO A 117 -1.90 3.05 -20.80
N ALA A 118 -2.34 4.31 -20.95
CA ALA A 118 -1.55 5.47 -20.57
C ALA A 118 -1.50 5.71 -19.06
N LEU A 119 -2.39 5.08 -18.27
CA LEU A 119 -2.37 5.08 -16.80
C LEU A 119 -3.23 3.91 -16.30
N GLY A 120 -2.72 3.18 -15.30
CA GLY A 120 -3.52 2.31 -14.46
C GLY A 120 -3.58 2.90 -13.07
N SER A 121 -4.79 3.11 -12.54
CA SER A 121 -4.99 3.64 -11.19
C SER A 121 -5.98 2.79 -10.41
N TYR A 122 -6.05 3.03 -9.11
CA TYR A 122 -6.92 2.32 -8.18
C TYR A 122 -7.90 3.30 -7.57
N HIS A 123 -9.09 2.81 -7.22
CA HIS A 123 -9.99 3.54 -6.34
C HIS A 123 -10.43 2.60 -5.23
N PHE A 124 -9.95 2.86 -4.01
CA PHE A 124 -10.23 2.03 -2.85
C PHE A 124 -10.56 2.89 -1.63
N PRO A 125 -11.84 3.25 -1.43
CA PRO A 125 -12.27 3.96 -0.24
C PRO A 125 -12.37 2.96 0.93
N TRP A 126 -11.29 2.80 1.70
CA TRP A 126 -11.21 1.88 2.85
C TRP A 126 -12.26 2.19 3.95
N GLY A 127 -12.77 3.43 3.98
CA GLY A 127 -13.75 3.95 4.91
C GLY A 127 -13.50 5.44 5.18
N ALA A 128 -14.43 6.13 5.85
CA ALA A 128 -14.30 7.58 6.08
C ALA A 128 -13.17 7.97 7.07
N GLU A 129 -12.71 7.02 7.88
CA GLU A 129 -11.79 7.30 9.00
C GLU A 129 -10.34 6.86 8.76
N VAL A 130 -10.07 6.03 7.74
CA VAL A 130 -8.74 5.51 7.43
C VAL A 130 -8.32 5.95 6.02
N GLY A 131 -7.21 6.69 5.96
CA GLY A 131 -6.61 7.09 4.70
C GLY A 131 -6.06 5.90 3.91
N TYR A 132 -5.99 6.01 2.59
CA TYR A 132 -5.39 4.98 1.73
C TYR A 132 -4.37 5.60 0.78
N VAL A 133 -3.17 5.03 0.75
CA VAL A 133 -2.06 5.48 -0.09
C VAL A 133 -1.51 4.30 -0.88
N MET A 134 -1.31 4.50 -2.19
CA MET A 134 -0.75 3.47 -3.05
C MET A 134 0.21 4.07 -4.08
N PRO A 135 1.53 3.82 -3.98
CA PRO A 135 2.47 4.11 -5.04
C PRO A 135 2.31 3.11 -6.19
N MET A 136 2.46 3.62 -7.41
CA MET A 136 2.26 2.93 -8.67
C MET A 136 3.40 3.30 -9.62
N PRO A 137 3.73 2.41 -10.58
CA PRO A 137 4.72 2.75 -11.59
C PRO A 137 4.14 3.82 -12.50
N THR A 138 4.96 4.80 -12.89
CA THR A 138 4.59 5.67 -14.00
C THR A 138 4.68 4.89 -15.33
N PRO A 139 3.80 5.17 -16.31
CA PRO A 139 3.85 4.53 -17.61
C PRO A 139 4.84 5.18 -18.58
N THR A 140 5.37 6.37 -18.27
CA THR A 140 6.07 7.23 -19.24
C THR A 140 7.55 7.48 -18.97
N VAL A 141 8.00 7.44 -17.71
CA VAL A 141 9.38 7.81 -17.32
C VAL A 141 9.96 6.74 -16.39
N ASP A 142 11.08 6.14 -16.75
CA ASP A 142 11.77 5.26 -15.81
C ASP A 142 12.18 6.07 -14.56
N ASP A 143 11.87 5.54 -13.36
CA ASP A 143 12.15 6.10 -12.01
C ASP A 143 11.16 7.10 -11.38
N ASP A 144 10.11 7.56 -12.07
CA ASP A 144 9.06 8.40 -11.46
C ASP A 144 7.90 7.57 -10.89
N TRP A 145 7.31 8.01 -9.78
CA TRP A 145 6.19 7.32 -9.13
C TRP A 145 4.90 8.13 -9.21
N VAL A 146 3.80 7.45 -9.53
CA VAL A 146 2.45 7.99 -9.34
C VAL A 146 1.93 7.49 -8.01
N VAL A 147 1.48 8.39 -7.13
CA VAL A 147 0.92 8.01 -5.83
C VAL A 147 -0.58 8.31 -5.81
N TYR A 148 -1.40 7.26 -5.75
CA TYR A 148 -2.82 7.41 -5.46
C TYR A 148 -3.00 7.67 -3.96
N MET A 149 -3.76 8.72 -3.63
CA MET A 149 -4.09 9.10 -2.26
C MET A 149 -5.59 9.28 -2.11
N HIS A 150 -6.19 8.58 -1.16
CA HIS A 150 -7.57 8.76 -0.73
C HIS A 150 -7.57 9.15 0.75
N LEU A 151 -7.55 10.46 1.00
CA LEU A 151 -7.41 11.07 2.32
C LEU A 151 -8.55 12.07 2.56
N LEU A 152 -8.67 12.59 3.78
CA LEU A 152 -9.61 13.68 4.06
C LEU A 152 -9.23 14.93 3.25
N LYS A 153 -10.23 15.70 2.82
CA LYS A 153 -10.02 16.92 2.04
C LYS A 153 -8.98 17.86 2.65
N ALA A 154 -9.08 18.12 3.96
CA ALA A 154 -8.13 18.97 4.67
C ALA A 154 -6.68 18.43 4.67
N GLN A 155 -6.50 17.10 4.62
CA GLN A 155 -5.17 16.48 4.51
C GLN A 155 -4.59 16.67 3.10
N ILE A 156 -5.42 16.54 2.06
CA ILE A 156 -4.99 16.79 0.68
C ILE A 156 -4.60 18.26 0.50
N GLU A 157 -5.44 19.20 0.96
CA GLU A 157 -5.15 20.64 0.88
C GLU A 157 -3.83 21.00 1.58
N LEU A 158 -3.54 20.37 2.73
CA LEU A 158 -2.28 20.56 3.44
C LEU A 158 -1.08 20.00 2.65
N ILE A 159 -1.21 18.82 2.04
CA ILE A 159 -0.16 18.22 1.20
C ILE A 159 0.12 19.11 -0.02
N GLU A 160 -0.92 19.59 -0.69
CA GLU A 160 -0.80 20.48 -1.85
C GLU A 160 -0.16 21.83 -1.47
N THR A 161 -0.36 22.31 -0.24
CA THR A 161 0.19 23.59 0.22
C THR A 161 1.64 23.44 0.71
N GLU A 162 1.91 22.47 1.57
CA GLU A 162 3.18 22.36 2.32
C GLU A 162 4.18 21.41 1.64
N ALA A 163 3.69 20.44 0.85
CA ALA A 163 4.49 19.39 0.24
C ALA A 163 4.46 19.41 -1.31
N ALA A 164 4.10 20.53 -1.93
CA ALA A 164 4.10 20.71 -3.39
C ALA A 164 5.47 20.44 -4.07
N HIS A 165 6.55 20.54 -3.28
CA HIS A 165 7.90 20.23 -3.72
C HIS A 165 8.17 18.72 -3.82
N ILE A 166 7.36 17.88 -3.18
CA ILE A 166 7.44 16.41 -3.18
C ILE A 166 6.30 15.83 -4.02
N PHE A 167 5.06 16.22 -3.72
CA PHE A 167 3.85 15.71 -4.38
C PHE A 167 3.29 16.76 -5.32
N ARG A 168 3.19 16.41 -6.60
CA ARG A 168 2.57 17.25 -7.62
C ARG A 168 1.29 16.58 -8.13
N PRO A 169 0.19 17.32 -8.33
CA PRO A 169 -0.99 16.78 -8.97
C PRO A 169 -0.64 16.18 -10.34
N LEU A 170 -1.12 14.97 -10.59
CA LEU A 170 -0.90 14.30 -11.88
C LEU A 170 -1.67 15.04 -12.97
N THR A 171 -0.99 15.39 -14.07
CA THR A 171 -1.60 16.05 -15.24
C THR A 171 -1.38 15.22 -16.50
N ALA A 172 -2.08 15.59 -17.57
CA ALA A 172 -1.93 14.96 -18.89
C ALA A 172 -0.50 15.11 -19.46
N ASP A 173 0.23 16.18 -19.11
CA ASP A 173 1.64 16.38 -19.51
C ASP A 173 2.53 15.25 -18.98
N HIS A 174 2.37 14.87 -17.71
CA HIS A 174 3.13 13.80 -17.09
C HIS A 174 2.91 12.44 -17.77
N LEU A 175 1.76 12.27 -18.41
CA LEU A 175 1.36 11.05 -19.12
C LEU A 175 1.62 11.12 -20.63
N ASN A 176 2.28 12.17 -21.13
CA ASN A 176 2.52 12.40 -22.57
C ASN A 176 1.24 12.37 -23.43
N LEU A 177 0.08 12.67 -22.85
CA LEU A 177 -1.21 12.60 -23.55
C LEU A 177 -1.49 13.82 -24.45
N LEU A 178 -0.70 14.89 -24.30
CA LEU A 178 -0.89 16.14 -25.03
C LEU A 178 -0.06 16.23 -26.32
N ASN A 179 0.78 15.23 -26.61
CA ASN A 179 1.62 15.14 -27.81
C ASN A 179 1.24 13.97 -28.74
N ALA A 180 0.06 13.37 -28.53
CA ALA A 180 -0.42 12.27 -29.37
C ALA A 180 -1.18 12.84 -30.58
N ASP A 181 -0.45 13.04 -31.68
CA ASP A 181 -1.01 13.27 -33.03
C ASP A 181 -1.49 11.94 -33.67
#